data_AF-A5FEM5-F1
#
_entry.id   AF-A5FEM5-F1
#
_cell.length_a   1.000
_cell.length_b   1.000
_cell.length_c   1.000
_cell.angle_alpha   90.00
_cell.angle_beta   90.00
_cell.angle_gamma   90.00
#
_symmetry.space_group_name_H-M   'P 1'
#
loop_
_entity.id
_entity.type
_entity.pdbx_description
1 polymer ?
#
loop_
_entity_poly.entity_id
_entity_poly.type
_entity_poly.pdbx_seq_one_letter_code
_entity_poly.pdbx_strand_id
1 'polypeptide(L)'
;MKKKVIAVNFLMSFAVLFAMLFQTVHSYEHILRLSSEQHCDHKYTAGQKELTHSHSVDANCHICHFAFSTFVPNSFQSFSFHKTLVEAASYKFFYFEGISAFFKGSLFALRAPPAFI
;
A
#
# COMPACT_ATOMS: atom_id res chain seq x y z
N MET A 1 -11.04 -8.33 -22.81
CA MET A 1 -10.21 -8.78 -21.66
C MET A 1 -9.08 -9.72 -22.09
N LYS A 2 -9.34 -10.76 -22.89
CA LYS A 2 -8.32 -11.74 -23.35
C LYS A 2 -7.08 -11.13 -24.04
N LYS A 3 -7.26 -10.14 -24.93
CA LYS A 3 -6.13 -9.47 -25.63
C LYS A 3 -5.18 -8.72 -24.68
N LYS A 4 -5.71 -8.11 -23.61
CA LYS A 4 -4.89 -7.41 -22.59
C LYS A 4 -4.08 -8.39 -21.75
N VAL A 5 -4.66 -9.54 -21.40
CA VAL A 5 -3.97 -10.61 -20.66
C VAL A 5 -2.84 -11.21 -21.49
N ILE A 6 -3.03 -11.38 -22.80
CA ILE A 6 -1.97 -11.87 -23.71
C ILE A 6 -0.80 -10.88 -23.76
N ALA A 7 -1.07 -9.58 -23.86
CA ALA A 7 -0.02 -8.55 -23.86
C ALA A 7 0.76 -8.53 -22.53
N VAL A 8 0.06 -8.65 -21.38
CA VAL A 8 0.71 -8.72 -20.07
C VAL A 8 1.59 -9.97 -19.96
N ASN A 9 1.09 -11.13 -20.41
CA ASN A 9 1.86 -12.37 -20.36
C ASN A 9 3.11 -12.30 -21.25
N PHE A 10 2.97 -11.73 -22.46
CA PHE A 10 4.10 -11.51 -23.36
C PHE A 10 5.15 -10.57 -22.75
N LEU A 11 4.72 -9.43 -22.17
CA LEU A 11 5.63 -8.50 -21.50
C LEU A 11 6.34 -9.15 -20.31
N MET A 12 5.64 -9.98 -19.54
CA MET A 12 6.22 -10.71 -18.41
C MET A 12 7.32 -11.67 -18.87
N SER A 13 7.03 -12.48 -19.90
CA SER A 13 8.04 -13.38 -20.48
C SER A 13 9.22 -12.63 -21.09
N PHE A 14 8.96 -11.52 -21.77
CA PHE A 14 10.01 -10.68 -22.35
C PHE A 14 10.90 -10.06 -21.26
N ALA A 15 10.31 -9.57 -20.16
CA ALA A 15 11.06 -9.01 -19.03
C ALA A 15 11.97 -10.07 -18.38
N VAL A 16 11.50 -11.31 -18.24
CA VAL A 16 12.32 -12.42 -17.72
C VAL A 16 13.51 -12.70 -18.64
N LEU A 17 13.28 -12.80 -19.95
CA LEU A 17 14.35 -13.01 -20.93
C LEU A 17 15.36 -11.86 -20.92
N PHE A 18 14.87 -10.62 -20.83
CA PHE A 18 15.72 -9.43 -20.76
C PHE A 18 16.58 -9.41 -19.49
N ALA A 19 16.00 -9.78 -18.34
CA ALA A 19 16.74 -9.86 -17.08
C ALA A 19 17.86 -10.91 -17.15
N MET A 20 17.58 -12.09 -17.72
CA MET A 20 18.59 -13.14 -17.92
C MET A 20 19.71 -12.68 -18.85
N LEU A 21 19.38 -11.99 -19.95
CA LEU A 21 20.37 -11.50 -20.91
C LEU A 21 21.24 -10.38 -20.31
N PHE A 22 20.66 -9.47 -19.54
CA PHE A 22 21.41 -8.41 -18.88
C PHE A 22 22.45 -8.98 -17.91
N GLN A 23 22.06 -10.00 -17.14
CA GLN A 23 22.97 -10.65 -16.19
C GLN A 23 24.14 -11.36 -16.89
N THR A 24 23.91 -12.01 -18.04
CA THR A 24 24.99 -12.69 -18.79
C THR A 24 25.95 -11.70 -19.42
N VAL A 25 25.47 -10.56 -19.93
CA VAL A 25 26.34 -9.50 -20.44
C VAL A 25 27.19 -8.91 -19.31
N HIS A 26 26.60 -8.66 -18.15
CA HIS A 26 27.33 -8.12 -17.00
C HIS A 26 28.37 -9.12 -16.45
N SER A 27 28.09 -10.43 -16.46
CA SER A 27 29.06 -11.42 -16.03
C SER A 27 30.28 -11.49 -16.97
N TYR A 28 30.12 -11.17 -18.25
CA TYR A 28 31.25 -11.11 -19.19
C TYR A 28 32.22 -9.98 -18.85
N GLU A 29 31.71 -8.81 -18.43
CA GLU A 29 32.56 -7.70 -17.96
C GLU A 29 33.43 -8.12 -16.77
N HIS A 30 32.86 -8.86 -15.82
CA HIS A 30 33.62 -9.40 -14.68
C HIS A 30 34.71 -10.37 -15.11
N ILE A 31 34.41 -11.26 -16.07
CA ILE A 31 35.41 -12.20 -16.62
C ILE A 31 36.55 -11.44 -17.31
N LEU A 32 36.23 -10.40 -18.08
CA LEU A 32 37.24 -9.58 -18.75
C LEU A 32 38.12 -8.82 -17.76
N ARG A 33 37.52 -8.24 -16.71
CA ARG A 33 38.27 -7.59 -15.63
C ARG A 33 39.19 -8.59 -14.93
N LEU A 34 38.70 -9.78 -14.62
CA LEU A 34 39.50 -10.84 -14.00
C LEU A 34 40.67 -11.29 -14.88
N SER A 35 40.46 -11.34 -16.20
CA SER A 35 41.50 -11.67 -17.19
C SER A 35 42.52 -10.53 -17.38
N SER A 36 42.08 -9.28 -17.21
CA SER A 36 42.94 -8.09 -17.28
C SER A 36 43.68 -7.80 -15.97
N GLU A 37 43.20 -8.32 -14.83
CA GLU A 37 43.87 -8.20 -13.55
C GLU A 37 45.23 -8.93 -13.62
N GLN A 38 46.31 -8.21 -13.36
CA GLN A 38 47.65 -8.77 -13.47
C GLN A 38 47.85 -9.84 -12.39
N HIS A 39 48.30 -11.04 -12.78
CA HIS A 39 48.70 -12.08 -11.82
C HIS A 39 49.85 -11.56 -10.95
N CYS A 40 49.62 -11.41 -9.65
CA CYS A 40 50.63 -10.96 -8.69
C CYS A 40 51.22 -12.17 -7.95
N ASP A 41 52.49 -12.46 -8.21
CA ASP A 41 53.27 -13.42 -7.42
C ASP A 41 53.73 -12.78 -6.11
N HIS A 42 53.07 -13.13 -5.02
CA HIS A 42 53.43 -12.66 -3.67
C HIS A 42 54.61 -13.46 -3.13
N LYS A 43 55.79 -12.81 -3.05
CA LYS A 43 56.93 -13.35 -2.28
C LYS A 43 56.73 -13.06 -0.78
N TYR A 44 56.20 -14.04 -0.05
CA TYR A 44 56.03 -13.94 1.39
C TYR A 44 57.38 -14.01 2.11
N THR A 45 57.78 -12.91 2.77
CA THR A 45 58.91 -12.89 3.70
C THR A 45 58.40 -13.12 5.13
N ALA A 46 59.03 -14.03 5.88
CA ALA A 46 58.62 -14.37 7.24
C ALA A 46 58.63 -13.13 8.15
N GLY A 47 57.48 -12.77 8.71
CA GLY A 47 57.31 -11.63 9.62
C GLY A 47 56.85 -10.32 8.97
N GLN A 48 56.78 -10.24 7.64
CA GLN A 48 56.26 -9.07 6.92
C GLN A 48 54.98 -9.44 6.17
N LYS A 49 53.84 -9.20 6.81
CA LYS A 49 52.53 -9.28 6.16
C LYS A 49 52.31 -7.98 5.40
N GLU A 50 52.67 -7.94 4.12
CA GLU A 50 52.40 -6.78 3.28
C GLU A 50 50.91 -6.73 2.90
N LEU A 51 50.25 -5.62 3.26
CA LEU A 51 48.85 -5.31 2.91
C LEU A 51 48.78 -4.60 1.54
N THR A 52 49.59 -5.02 0.58
CA THR A 52 49.85 -4.21 -0.63
C THR A 52 48.74 -4.26 -1.67
N HIS A 53 47.87 -5.26 -1.63
CA HIS A 53 46.58 -5.21 -2.32
C HIS A 53 45.58 -6.23 -1.77
N SER A 54 44.33 -5.83 -1.72
CA SER A 54 43.22 -6.77 -1.55
C SER A 54 42.82 -7.26 -2.92
N HIS A 55 42.93 -8.57 -3.17
CA HIS A 55 42.21 -9.24 -4.26
C HIS A 55 40.71 -9.31 -3.90
N SER A 56 40.11 -8.17 -3.56
CA SER A 56 38.66 -8.07 -3.49
C SER A 56 38.15 -7.86 -4.92
N VAL A 57 38.51 -8.75 -5.84
CA VAL A 57 37.64 -8.92 -7.00
C VAL A 57 36.37 -9.47 -6.40
N ASP A 58 35.34 -8.64 -6.42
CA ASP A 58 34.00 -8.85 -5.87
C ASP A 58 33.48 -10.25 -6.23
N ALA A 59 33.86 -11.25 -5.45
CA ALA A 59 33.50 -12.65 -5.70
C ALA A 59 31.98 -12.84 -5.59
N ASN A 60 31.29 -11.85 -5.00
CA ASN A 60 29.87 -11.85 -4.69
C ASN A 60 29.16 -10.66 -5.35
N CYS A 61 29.21 -10.55 -6.67
CA CYS A 61 28.38 -9.60 -7.39
C CYS A 61 26.89 -9.95 -7.22
N HIS A 62 26.14 -9.13 -6.49
CA HIS A 62 24.71 -9.34 -6.21
C HIS A 62 23.83 -9.42 -7.48
N ILE A 63 24.30 -8.86 -8.60
CA ILE A 63 23.60 -8.92 -9.89
C ILE A 63 23.82 -10.29 -10.55
N CYS A 64 25.05 -10.79 -10.56
CA CYS A 64 25.36 -12.11 -11.14
C CYS A 64 24.93 -13.26 -10.23
N HIS A 65 24.89 -13.04 -8.91
CA HIS A 65 24.54 -14.03 -7.90
C HIS A 65 23.08 -13.89 -7.41
N PHE A 66 22.15 -13.63 -8.33
CA PHE A 66 20.73 -13.57 -7.99
C PHE A 66 20.13 -14.98 -7.88
N ALA A 67 19.23 -15.17 -6.91
CA ALA A 67 18.45 -16.39 -6.76
C ALA A 67 16.98 -16.02 -6.56
N PHE A 68 16.08 -16.72 -7.24
CA PHE A 68 14.65 -16.59 -6.97
C PHE A 68 14.32 -17.30 -5.65
N SER A 69 13.80 -16.55 -4.69
CA SER A 69 13.19 -17.16 -3.50
C SER A 69 11.95 -17.94 -3.91
N THR A 70 11.68 -19.05 -3.23
CA THR A 70 10.47 -19.85 -3.45
C THR A 70 9.24 -18.97 -3.22
N PHE A 71 8.37 -18.88 -4.23
CA PHE A 71 7.10 -18.17 -4.13
C PHE A 71 6.25 -18.78 -3.00
N VAL A 72 5.96 -17.98 -1.96
CA VAL A 72 5.03 -18.37 -0.89
C VAL A 72 3.63 -17.91 -1.29
N PRO A 73 2.69 -18.82 -1.60
CA PRO A 73 1.33 -18.45 -1.93
C PRO A 73 0.69 -17.78 -0.70
N ASN A 74 0.31 -16.51 -0.84
CA ASN A 74 -0.44 -15.81 0.20
C ASN A 74 -1.88 -16.32 0.18
N SER A 75 -2.36 -16.88 1.30
CA SER A 75 -3.77 -17.25 1.44
C SER A 75 -4.60 -15.98 1.57
N PHE A 76 -5.24 -15.58 0.47
CA PHE A 76 -6.19 -14.49 0.48
C PHE A 76 -7.34 -14.83 1.43
N GLN A 77 -7.41 -14.16 2.59
CA GLN A 77 -8.59 -14.22 3.46
C GLN A 77 -9.68 -13.34 2.86
N SER A 78 -10.83 -13.93 2.54
CA SER A 78 -12.01 -13.17 2.12
C SER A 78 -12.66 -12.53 3.34
N PHE A 79 -12.85 -11.22 3.30
CA PHE A 79 -13.64 -10.50 4.30
C PHE A 79 -15.12 -10.54 3.90
N SER A 80 -15.96 -11.05 4.80
CA SER A 80 -17.41 -10.98 4.64
C SER A 80 -17.97 -9.84 5.48
N PHE A 81 -18.58 -8.85 4.82
CA PHE A 81 -19.27 -7.75 5.49
C PHE A 81 -20.72 -8.17 5.76
N HIS A 82 -21.07 -8.33 7.04
CA HIS A 82 -22.45 -8.57 7.42
C HIS A 82 -23.19 -7.23 7.55
N LYS A 83 -24.18 -7.01 6.68
CA LYS A 83 -25.04 -5.83 6.75
C LYS A 83 -26.03 -6.02 7.91
N THR A 84 -25.77 -5.38 9.05
CA THR A 84 -26.76 -5.27 10.12
C THR A 84 -27.90 -4.42 9.59
N LEU A 85 -29.03 -5.04 9.26
CA LEU A 85 -30.29 -4.33 9.12
C LEU A 85 -30.65 -3.83 10.50
N VAL A 86 -30.19 -2.64 10.85
CA VAL A 86 -30.88 -1.83 11.86
C VAL A 86 -32.21 -1.53 11.20
N GLU A 87 -33.20 -2.38 11.50
CA GLU A 87 -34.59 -2.08 11.25
C GLU A 87 -34.79 -0.69 11.84
N ALA A 88 -34.94 0.29 10.96
CA ALA A 88 -35.11 1.68 11.35
C ALA A 88 -36.40 1.70 12.15
N ALA A 89 -36.29 1.50 13.47
CA ALA A 89 -37.40 1.55 14.40
C ALA A 89 -38.10 2.85 14.06
N SER A 90 -39.30 2.72 13.51
CA SER A 90 -40.08 3.83 12.97
C SER A 90 -40.24 4.84 14.08
N TYR A 91 -39.38 5.85 14.10
CA TYR A 91 -39.41 6.88 15.11
C TYR A 91 -40.66 7.69 14.79
N LYS A 92 -41.74 7.44 15.53
CA LYS A 92 -42.93 8.28 15.44
C LYS A 92 -42.69 9.49 16.32
N PHE A 93 -42.31 10.61 15.70
CA PHE A 93 -42.31 11.90 16.38
C PHE A 93 -43.75 12.36 16.56
N PHE A 94 -44.20 12.41 17.81
CA PHE A 94 -45.47 13.05 18.16
C PHE A 94 -45.20 14.53 18.40
N TYR A 95 -45.82 15.40 17.61
CA TYR A 95 -45.86 16.85 17.86
C TYR A 95 -47.20 17.20 18.49
N PHE A 96 -47.18 18.04 19.52
CA PHE A 96 -48.38 18.59 20.13
C PHE A 96 -48.58 20.01 19.60
N GLU A 97 -49.70 20.23 18.91
CA GLU A 97 -50.07 21.57 18.47
C GLU A 97 -50.67 22.31 19.67
N GLY A 98 -49.88 23.20 20.27
CA GLY A 98 -50.33 23.99 21.41
C GLY A 98 -51.49 24.90 21.01
N ILE A 99 -52.66 24.65 21.58
CA ILE A 99 -53.83 25.53 21.42
C ILE A 99 -53.49 26.85 22.12
N SER A 100 -53.01 27.84 21.37
CA SER A 100 -52.84 29.19 21.91
C SER A 100 -54.22 29.81 22.09
N ALA A 101 -54.62 30.05 23.34
CA ALA A 101 -55.79 30.85 23.65
C ALA A 101 -55.49 32.34 23.36
N PHE A 102 -55.34 32.71 22.09
CA PHE A 102 -55.36 34.11 21.71
C PHE A 102 -56.79 34.62 21.88
N PHE A 103 -56.97 35.52 22.84
CA PHE A 103 -58.24 36.18 23.14
C PHE A 103 -58.71 36.98 21.91
N LYS A 104 -59.82 36.56 21.30
CA LYS A 104 -60.36 37.10 20.03
C LYS A 104 -61.49 38.13 20.21
N GLY A 105 -61.69 38.66 21.43
CA GLY A 105 -62.80 39.58 21.74
C GLY A 105 -62.32 40.89 22.36
N SER A 106 -63.07 41.98 22.14
CA SER A 106 -62.87 43.24 22.88
C SER A 106 -63.27 43.03 24.34
N LEU A 107 -62.34 43.25 25.28
CA LEU A 107 -62.62 43.25 26.71
C LEU A 107 -63.45 44.50 27.06
N PHE A 108 -64.76 44.42 26.91
CA PHE A 108 -65.70 45.38 27.52
C PHE A 108 -65.83 45.08 29.02
N ALA A 109 -64.75 45.26 29.77
CA ALA A 109 -64.86 45.40 31.21
C ALA A 109 -65.58 46.73 31.49
N LEU A 110 -66.89 46.66 31.75
CA LEU A 110 -67.68 47.80 32.20
C LEU A 110 -67.05 48.32 33.50
N ARG A 111 -66.27 49.41 33.43
CA ARG A 111 -65.73 50.12 34.61
C ARG A 111 -66.79 50.98 35.31
N ALA A 112 -68.05 50.55 35.32
CA ALA A 112 -69.10 51.22 36.05
C ALA A 112 -69.24 50.54 37.43
N PRO A 113 -69.22 51.29 38.54
CA PRO A 113 -69.52 50.73 39.85
C PRO A 113 -70.95 50.16 39.88
N PRO A 114 -71.21 49.09 40.64
CA PRO A 114 -72.53 48.47 40.70
C PRO A 114 -73.56 49.48 41.20
N ALA A 115 -74.63 49.67 40.43
CA ALA A 115 -75.80 50.41 40.89
C ALA A 115 -76.57 49.52 41.87
N PHE A 116 -76.69 49.98 43.12
CA PHE A 116 -77.53 49.35 44.12
C PHE A 116 -78.99 49.71 43.84
N ILE A 117 -79.81 48.70 43.50
CA ILE A 117 -81.26 48.71 43.66
C ILE A 117 -81.67 47.32 44.15
#